data_AF-A0A2T1N8H1-F1
#
_entry.id   AF-A0A2T1N8H1-F1
#
_cell.length_a   1.000
_cell.length_b   1.000
_cell.length_c   1.000
_cell.angle_alpha   90.00
_cell.angle_beta   90.00
_cell.angle_gamma   90.00
#
_symmetry.space_group_name_H-M   'P 1'
#
loop_
_entity.id
_entity.type
_entity.pdbx_description
1 polymer ?
#
loop_
_entity_poly.entity_id
_entity_poly.type
_entity_poly.pdbx_seq_one_letter_code
_entity_poly.pdbx_strand_id
1 'polypeptide(L)'
;MFLLLITQVSAQTETTSPKFEIKVITSVESIVPNGLGRSRIISYEEDRNYKEFTSEQTEDDNTRNKSKRGDIRVKDFEETKLLNFYNIGGIRFQNIAANDAVISSKLTAMLAEGWDLAFVSSAVESDAGKDDGKGIFITRYIFKRAL
;
A
#
# COMPACT_ATOMS: atom_id res chain seq x y z
N MET A 1 -26.36 -5.71 65.75
CA MET A 1 -25.37 -5.02 64.91
C MET A 1 -25.16 -5.88 63.66
N PHE A 2 -25.87 -5.58 62.57
CA PHE A 2 -25.77 -6.35 61.32
C PHE A 2 -24.53 -5.88 60.55
N LEU A 3 -23.59 -6.80 60.30
CA LEU A 3 -22.37 -6.52 59.54
C LEU A 3 -22.69 -6.68 58.05
N LEU A 4 -22.72 -5.57 57.30
CA LEU A 4 -22.93 -5.57 55.86
C LEU A 4 -21.58 -5.91 55.18
N LEU A 5 -21.46 -7.11 54.61
CA LEU A 5 -20.28 -7.51 53.85
C LEU A 5 -20.42 -6.97 52.42
N ILE A 6 -19.67 -5.91 52.09
CA ILE A 6 -19.62 -5.36 50.73
C ILE A 6 -18.55 -6.14 49.97
N THR A 7 -18.95 -7.01 49.05
CA THR A 7 -18.04 -7.67 48.11
C THR A 7 -17.71 -6.70 46.98
N GLN A 8 -16.47 -6.22 46.93
CA GLN A 8 -15.98 -5.48 45.76
C GLN A 8 -15.61 -6.48 44.66
N VAL A 9 -16.40 -6.49 43.59
CA VAL A 9 -16.07 -7.21 42.35
C VAL A 9 -15.14 -6.31 41.54
N SER A 10 -13.84 -6.63 41.49
CA SER A 10 -12.94 -6.03 40.52
C SER A 10 -13.25 -6.60 39.13
N ALA A 11 -13.74 -5.75 38.22
CA ALA A 11 -13.86 -6.10 36.82
C ALA A 11 -12.46 -6.27 36.23
N GLN A 12 -12.12 -7.50 35.85
CA GLN A 12 -10.88 -7.82 35.17
C GLN A 12 -11.07 -7.43 33.70
N THR A 13 -10.57 -6.25 33.32
CA THR A 13 -10.58 -5.83 31.92
C THR A 13 -9.63 -6.73 31.14
N GLU A 14 -10.17 -7.67 30.37
CA GLU A 14 -9.41 -8.40 29.37
C GLU A 14 -8.86 -7.40 28.36
N THR A 15 -7.55 -7.17 28.38
CA THR A 15 -6.85 -6.41 27.34
C THR A 15 -6.79 -7.26 26.09
N THR A 16 -7.83 -7.20 25.25
CA THR A 16 -7.75 -7.71 23.90
C THR A 16 -6.83 -6.80 23.08
N SER A 17 -5.75 -7.36 22.54
CA SER A 17 -4.90 -6.61 21.62
C SER A 17 -5.74 -6.20 20.40
N PRO A 18 -5.77 -4.90 20.05
CA PRO A 18 -6.55 -4.45 18.90
C PRO A 18 -6.05 -5.14 17.64
N LYS A 19 -6.98 -5.72 16.89
CA LYS A 19 -6.72 -6.34 15.60
C LYS A 19 -6.86 -5.25 14.52
N PHE A 20 -5.98 -5.29 13.52
CA PHE A 20 -6.01 -4.33 12.42
C PHE A 20 -5.97 -5.06 11.09
N GLU A 21 -6.67 -4.52 10.11
CA GLU A 21 -6.43 -4.79 8.70
C GLU A 21 -5.49 -3.74 8.13
N ILE A 22 -4.72 -4.12 7.10
CA ILE A 22 -3.75 -3.28 6.42
C ILE A 22 -4.14 -3.17 4.96
N LYS A 23 -4.10 -1.95 4.43
CA LYS A 23 -4.24 -1.67 2.99
C LYS A 23 -3.06 -0.88 2.48
N VAL A 24 -2.55 -1.26 1.31
CA VAL A 24 -1.44 -0.59 0.64
C VAL A 24 -1.97 0.05 -0.64
N ILE A 25 -1.81 1.36 -0.75
CA ILE A 25 -2.06 2.12 -1.97
C ILE A 25 -0.70 2.54 -2.54
N THR A 26 -0.52 2.38 -3.85
CA THR A 26 0.76 2.68 -4.51
C THR A 26 0.58 3.74 -5.57
N SER A 27 1.34 4.83 -5.53
CA SER A 27 1.55 5.68 -6.71
C SER A 27 2.83 5.26 -7.43
N VAL A 28 2.77 5.22 -8.75
CA VAL A 28 3.90 5.04 -9.65
C VAL A 28 3.93 6.24 -10.59
N GLU A 29 5.02 6.99 -10.57
CA GLU A 29 5.18 8.22 -11.34
C GLU A 29 6.40 8.10 -12.24
N SER A 30 6.17 8.22 -13.54
CA SER A 30 7.18 7.96 -14.55
C SER A 30 8.01 9.21 -14.85
N ILE A 31 9.32 9.00 -14.93
CA ILE A 31 10.29 10.01 -15.38
C ILE A 31 10.85 9.73 -16.77
N VAL A 32 10.10 8.95 -17.56
CA VAL A 32 10.47 8.63 -18.95
C VAL A 32 10.51 9.92 -19.79
N PRO A 33 11.64 10.23 -20.44
CA PRO A 33 11.77 11.32 -21.40
C PRO A 33 10.71 11.22 -22.50
N ASN A 34 10.32 12.37 -23.05
CA ASN A 34 9.24 12.49 -24.04
C ASN A 34 7.82 12.20 -23.50
N GLY A 35 7.65 11.93 -22.20
CA GLY A 35 6.34 11.88 -21.56
C GLY A 35 5.48 10.69 -21.97
N LEU A 36 6.08 9.60 -22.47
CA LEU A 36 5.39 8.35 -22.81
C LEU A 36 5.10 7.45 -21.59
N GLY A 37 5.52 7.88 -20.40
CA GLY A 37 5.27 7.21 -19.14
C GLY A 37 3.77 7.02 -18.84
N ARG A 38 3.46 6.05 -17.98
CA ARG A 38 2.09 5.75 -17.55
C ARG A 38 2.01 5.85 -16.03
N SER A 39 1.99 7.08 -15.54
CA SER A 39 1.90 7.35 -14.10
C SER A 39 0.50 7.01 -13.57
N ARG A 40 0.39 6.30 -12.44
CA ARG A 40 -0.87 5.78 -11.88
C ARG A 40 -0.86 5.73 -10.35
N ILE A 41 -2.04 5.80 -9.74
CA ILE A 41 -2.30 5.26 -8.40
C ILE A 41 -3.00 3.91 -8.58
N ILE A 42 -2.56 2.90 -7.82
CA ILE A 42 -3.10 1.53 -7.83
C ILE A 42 -3.57 1.17 -6.41
N SER A 43 -4.80 0.68 -6.30
CA SER A 43 -5.40 0.11 -5.09
C SER A 43 -6.06 -1.22 -5.42
N TYR A 44 -5.80 -2.27 -4.64
CA TYR A 44 -6.46 -3.56 -4.84
C TYR A 44 -7.87 -3.56 -4.22
N GLU A 45 -8.80 -4.29 -4.84
CA GLU A 45 -10.18 -4.46 -4.34
C GLU A 45 -10.51 -5.93 -4.03
N GLU A 46 -9.61 -6.87 -4.35
CA GLU A 46 -9.74 -8.29 -4.06
C GLU A 46 -8.67 -8.74 -3.06
N ASP A 47 -9.08 -9.50 -2.04
CA ASP A 47 -8.17 -10.05 -1.05
C ASP A 47 -7.36 -11.25 -1.59
N ARG A 48 -6.11 -11.35 -1.15
CA ARG A 48 -5.22 -12.49 -1.43
C ARG A 48 -4.62 -13.01 -0.14
N ASN A 49 -4.74 -14.32 0.09
CA ASN A 49 -4.14 -14.96 1.24
C ASN A 49 -2.70 -15.39 0.94
N TYR A 50 -1.73 -14.78 1.62
CA TYR A 50 -0.31 -15.08 1.40
C TYR A 50 0.02 -16.57 1.62
N LYS A 51 -0.75 -17.29 2.46
CA LYS A 51 -0.54 -18.71 2.75
C LYS A 51 -0.70 -19.60 1.53
N GLU A 52 -1.54 -19.22 0.57
CA GLU A 52 -1.74 -19.95 -0.70
C GLU A 52 -0.49 -19.93 -1.59
N PHE A 53 0.41 -18.97 -1.34
CA PHE A 53 1.63 -18.76 -2.13
C PHE A 53 2.91 -18.94 -1.31
N THR A 54 2.79 -19.42 -0.07
CA THR A 54 3.92 -19.63 0.84
C THR A 54 4.14 -21.13 1.04
N SER A 55 5.40 -21.56 1.04
CA SER A 55 5.79 -22.91 1.45
C SER A 55 6.78 -22.76 2.59
N GLU A 56 6.66 -23.62 3.60
CA GLU A 56 7.65 -23.72 4.66
C GLU A 56 8.85 -24.54 4.16
N GLN A 57 10.01 -24.32 4.76
CA GLN A 57 11.22 -25.10 4.50
C GLN A 57 11.66 -25.70 5.83
N THR A 58 11.80 -27.01 5.85
CA THR A 58 12.18 -27.80 7.03
C THR A 58 13.37 -28.70 6.68
N GLU A 59 13.94 -29.38 7.68
CA GLU A 59 14.97 -30.39 7.42
C GLU A 59 14.43 -31.55 6.57
N ASP A 60 13.16 -31.93 6.78
CA ASP A 60 12.51 -33.05 6.10
C ASP A 60 11.88 -32.68 4.74
N ASP A 61 11.52 -31.41 4.53
CA ASP A 61 10.99 -30.89 3.27
C ASP A 61 11.58 -29.52 2.92
N ASN A 62 12.44 -29.53 1.90
CA ASN A 62 13.09 -28.36 1.32
C ASN A 62 12.69 -28.17 -0.15
N THR A 63 11.53 -28.69 -0.54
CA THR A 63 11.08 -28.57 -1.92
C THR A 63 10.63 -27.15 -2.22
N ARG A 64 10.92 -26.70 -3.46
CA ARG A 64 10.55 -25.37 -3.92
C ARG A 64 9.03 -25.21 -3.99
N ASN A 65 8.54 -24.04 -3.59
CA ASN A 65 7.15 -23.63 -3.81
C ASN A 65 6.71 -23.80 -5.27
N LYS A 66 5.60 -24.54 -5.49
CA LYS A 66 5.03 -24.82 -6.82
C LYS A 66 3.78 -23.99 -7.16
N SER A 67 3.36 -23.07 -6.29
CA SER A 67 2.22 -22.18 -6.57
C SER A 67 2.47 -21.38 -7.85
N LYS A 68 1.41 -21.14 -8.62
CA LYS A 68 1.52 -20.44 -9.90
C LYS A 68 1.47 -18.94 -9.67
N ARG A 69 2.47 -18.23 -10.18
CA ARG A 69 2.50 -16.76 -10.17
C ARG A 69 1.29 -16.12 -10.87
N GLY A 70 0.68 -16.83 -11.82
CA GLY A 70 -0.53 -16.37 -12.50
C GLY A 70 -1.71 -16.17 -11.55
N ASP A 71 -1.80 -17.01 -10.52
CA ASP A 71 -2.92 -17.04 -9.58
C ASP A 71 -2.80 -15.91 -8.54
N ILE A 72 -1.60 -15.32 -8.38
CA ILE A 72 -1.37 -14.13 -7.55
C ILE A 72 -2.01 -12.88 -8.19
N ARG A 73 -2.11 -12.83 -9.52
CA ARG A 73 -2.56 -11.63 -10.24
C ARG A 73 -4.02 -11.32 -9.89
N VAL A 74 -4.24 -10.12 -9.36
CA VAL A 74 -5.58 -9.56 -9.16
C VAL A 74 -5.99 -8.84 -10.45
N LYS A 75 -7.22 -9.08 -10.92
CA LYS A 75 -7.78 -8.39 -12.08
C LYS A 75 -8.63 -7.18 -11.68
N ASP A 76 -9.20 -7.23 -10.49
CA ASP A 76 -10.09 -6.21 -9.95
C ASP A 76 -9.30 -5.27 -9.04
N PHE A 77 -8.88 -4.13 -9.60
CA PHE A 77 -8.17 -3.07 -8.89
C PHE A 77 -8.58 -1.70 -9.41
N GLU A 78 -8.50 -0.70 -8.56
CA GLU A 78 -8.68 0.70 -8.96
C GLU A 78 -7.39 1.23 -9.58
N GLU A 79 -7.52 1.87 -10.74
CA GLU A 79 -6.44 2.59 -11.43
C GLU A 79 -6.82 4.07 -11.59
N THR A 80 -6.17 4.96 -10.84
CA THR A 80 -6.29 6.42 -11.01
C THR A 80 -5.18 6.93 -11.90
N LYS A 81 -5.49 7.74 -12.92
CA LYS A 81 -4.47 8.33 -13.80
C LYS A 81 -3.72 9.47 -13.12
N LEU A 82 -2.39 9.47 -13.28
CA LEU A 82 -1.51 10.59 -12.95
C LEU A 82 -0.79 11.09 -14.21
N LEU A 83 -0.25 12.29 -14.13
CA LEU A 83 0.55 12.93 -15.16
C LEU A 83 2.04 12.58 -14.97
N ASN A 84 2.80 12.53 -16.06
CA ASN A 84 4.24 12.29 -15.99
C ASN A 84 5.00 13.54 -15.52
N PHE A 85 6.08 13.35 -14.78
CA PHE A 85 6.89 14.47 -14.29
C PHE A 85 7.73 15.14 -15.38
N TYR A 86 8.07 14.41 -16.44
CA TYR A 86 8.95 14.89 -17.50
C TYR A 86 8.29 14.86 -18.87
N ASN A 87 8.69 15.79 -19.74
CA ASN A 87 8.53 15.71 -21.18
C ASN A 87 9.84 16.09 -21.88
N ILE A 88 9.81 16.31 -23.20
CA ILE A 88 11.01 16.67 -23.98
C ILE A 88 11.65 18.02 -23.53
N GLY A 89 10.89 18.88 -22.86
CA GLY A 89 11.35 20.18 -22.37
C GLY A 89 11.78 20.20 -20.90
N GLY A 90 11.78 19.04 -20.22
CA GLY A 90 12.17 18.92 -18.81
C GLY A 90 10.99 18.70 -17.86
N ILE A 91 11.17 19.14 -16.61
CA ILE A 91 10.22 18.90 -15.51
C ILE A 91 8.93 19.71 -15.71
N ARG A 92 7.79 19.07 -15.45
CA ARG A 92 6.45 19.64 -15.53
C ARG A 92 5.89 19.87 -14.13
N PHE A 93 6.27 20.97 -13.48
CA PHE A 93 5.82 21.28 -12.12
C PHE A 93 4.29 21.35 -11.96
N GLN A 94 3.56 21.80 -12.99
CA GLN A 94 2.10 21.76 -13.00
C GLN A 94 1.54 20.33 -12.92
N ASN A 95 2.23 19.36 -13.55
CA ASN A 95 1.84 17.96 -13.47
C ASN A 95 2.04 17.43 -12.05
N ILE A 96 3.13 17.83 -11.39
CA ILE A 96 3.39 17.48 -9.99
C ILE A 96 2.26 18.01 -9.10
N ALA A 97 1.95 19.30 -9.20
CA ALA A 97 0.87 19.91 -8.39
C ALA A 97 -0.50 19.25 -8.66
N ALA A 98 -0.80 18.89 -9.91
CA ALA A 98 -2.03 18.18 -10.24
C ALA A 98 -2.05 16.76 -9.65
N ASN A 99 -0.92 16.03 -9.72
CA ASN A 99 -0.80 14.71 -9.10
C ASN A 99 -0.96 14.79 -7.58
N ASP A 100 -0.33 15.77 -6.93
CA ASP A 100 -0.45 15.99 -5.48
C ASP A 100 -1.91 16.21 -5.06
N ALA A 101 -2.68 16.97 -5.84
CA ALA A 101 -4.10 17.18 -5.60
C ALA A 101 -4.90 15.86 -5.73
N VAL A 102 -4.63 15.05 -6.75
CA VAL A 102 -5.30 13.75 -6.96
C VAL A 102 -4.94 12.75 -5.86
N ILE A 103 -3.66 12.66 -5.49
CA ILE A 103 -3.17 11.81 -4.40
C ILE A 103 -3.83 12.26 -3.09
N SER A 104 -3.80 13.55 -2.77
CA SER A 104 -4.42 14.10 -1.56
C SER A 104 -5.91 13.77 -1.50
N SER A 105 -6.64 13.87 -2.62
CA SER A 105 -8.04 13.46 -2.70
C SER A 105 -8.24 11.99 -2.36
N LYS A 106 -7.39 11.09 -2.89
CA LYS A 106 -7.48 9.64 -2.59
C LYS A 106 -7.16 9.35 -1.12
N LEU A 107 -6.08 9.93 -0.58
CA LEU A 107 -5.73 9.71 0.82
C LEU A 107 -6.81 10.27 1.76
N THR A 108 -7.40 11.42 1.43
CA THR A 108 -8.51 12.00 2.20
C THR A 108 -9.74 11.09 2.19
N ALA A 109 -10.07 10.48 1.04
CA ALA A 109 -11.16 9.50 0.96
C ALA A 109 -10.89 8.28 1.87
N MET A 110 -9.66 7.76 1.87
CA MET A 110 -9.28 6.66 2.78
C MET A 110 -9.47 7.03 4.26
N LEU A 111 -9.04 8.24 4.65
CA LEU A 111 -9.25 8.74 6.02
C LEU A 111 -10.75 8.85 6.36
N ALA A 112 -11.56 9.35 5.43
CA ALA A 112 -13.00 9.46 5.62
C ALA A 112 -13.70 8.09 5.72
N GLU A 113 -13.16 7.06 5.08
CA GLU A 113 -13.60 5.66 5.16
C GLU A 113 -13.11 4.92 6.42
N GLY A 114 -12.46 5.64 7.35
CA GLY A 114 -12.00 5.12 8.63
C GLY A 114 -10.63 4.43 8.59
N TRP A 115 -9.86 4.60 7.52
CA TRP A 115 -8.48 4.13 7.46
C TRP A 115 -7.52 5.18 8.04
N ASP A 116 -6.59 4.76 8.89
CA ASP A 116 -5.51 5.61 9.36
C ASP A 116 -4.28 5.44 8.48
N LEU A 117 -3.70 6.55 7.99
CA LEU A 117 -2.41 6.52 7.32
C LEU A 117 -1.31 6.23 8.36
N ALA A 118 -0.78 5.01 8.33
CA ALA A 118 0.20 4.54 9.31
C ALA A 118 1.64 4.85 8.88
N PHE A 119 1.96 4.61 7.60
CA PHE A 119 3.32 4.79 7.08
C PHE A 119 3.30 5.23 5.61
N VAL A 120 4.33 5.97 5.21
CA VAL A 120 4.61 6.32 3.81
C VAL A 120 6.04 5.90 3.49
N SER A 121 6.22 5.16 2.40
CA SER A 121 7.55 4.74 1.92
C SER A 121 7.69 5.10 0.45
N SER A 122 8.73 5.84 0.10
CA SER A 122 9.04 6.18 -1.29
C SER A 122 10.34 5.51 -1.73
N ALA A 123 10.43 5.14 -3.00
CA ALA A 123 11.63 4.62 -3.64
C ALA A 123 11.72 5.15 -5.08
N VAL A 124 12.93 5.14 -5.62
CA VAL A 124 13.21 5.58 -6.99
C VAL A 124 14.04 4.51 -7.69
N GLU A 125 13.63 4.17 -8.91
CA GLU A 125 14.50 3.53 -9.90
C GLU A 125 14.98 4.64 -10.83
N SER A 126 16.27 4.95 -10.74
CA SER A 126 16.89 5.99 -11.56
C SER A 126 17.47 5.39 -12.83
N ASP A 127 17.38 6.16 -13.90
CA ASP A 127 18.09 5.97 -15.15
C ASP A 127 19.59 5.72 -14.87
N ALA A 128 20.07 4.56 -15.30
CA ALA A 128 21.43 4.08 -15.04
C ALA A 128 22.49 4.53 -16.07
N GLY A 129 22.18 5.45 -17.00
CA GLY A 129 23.18 6.06 -17.88
C GLY A 129 22.80 6.02 -19.37
N LYS A 130 23.78 6.21 -20.27
CA LYS A 130 23.55 6.55 -21.70
C LYS A 130 22.55 5.68 -22.48
N ASP A 131 22.36 4.42 -22.09
CA ASP A 131 21.48 3.46 -22.75
C ASP A 131 20.19 3.16 -21.96
N ASP A 132 20.09 3.67 -20.74
CA ASP A 132 18.87 3.72 -19.98
C ASP A 132 18.28 5.12 -20.11
N GLY A 133 16.96 5.19 -20.15
CA GLY A 133 16.21 6.42 -20.35
C GLY A 133 14.90 6.34 -19.58
N LYS A 134 14.87 5.48 -18.58
CA LYS A 134 13.67 5.11 -17.86
C LYS A 134 13.94 5.27 -16.39
N GLY A 135 12.90 5.71 -15.71
CA GLY A 135 12.88 5.68 -14.28
C GLY A 135 11.46 5.81 -13.79
N ILE A 136 11.29 5.41 -12.54
CA ILE A 136 10.03 5.48 -11.85
C ILE A 136 10.26 5.96 -10.42
N PHE A 137 9.39 6.82 -9.95
CA PHE A 137 9.15 7.04 -8.54
C PHE A 137 8.00 6.14 -8.12
N ILE A 138 8.17 5.41 -7.02
CA ILE A 138 7.12 4.60 -6.43
C ILE A 138 6.92 5.05 -4.98
N THR A 139 5.69 5.38 -4.62
CA THR A 139 5.34 5.70 -3.24
C THR A 139 4.24 4.77 -2.77
N ARG A 140 4.45 4.12 -1.63
CA ARG A 140 3.48 3.26 -0.95
C ARG A 140 2.95 3.97 0.27
N TYR A 141 1.64 4.17 0.28
CA TYR A 141 0.87 4.66 1.41
C TYR A 141 0.26 3.43 2.11
N ILE A 142 0.68 3.20 3.35
CA ILE A 142 0.26 2.04 4.14
C ILE A 142 -0.76 2.53 5.16
N PHE A 143 -1.98 2.05 4.98
CA PHE A 143 -3.12 2.34 5.84
C PHE A 143 -3.39 1.17 6.78
N LYS A 144 -3.94 1.48 7.95
CA LYS A 144 -4.49 0.49 8.88
C LYS A 144 -5.90 0.87 9.30
N ARG A 145 -6.74 -0.11 9.60
CA ARG A 145 -8.07 0.10 10.19
C ARG A 145 -8.33 -0.98 11.24
N ALA A 146 -9.02 -0.62 12.33
CA ALA A 146 -9.36 -1.59 13.37
C ALA A 146 -10.36 -2.63 12.82
N LEU A 147 -10.16 -3.90 13.17
CA LEU A 147 -11.07 -5.01 12.90
C LEU A 147 -12.13 -5.17 13.98
#